data_AF-A0A3B9PHV9-F1
#
_entry.id   AF-A0A3B9PHV9-F1
#
_cell.length_a   1.000
_cell.length_b   1.000
_cell.length_c   1.000
_cell.angle_alpha   90.00
_cell.angle_beta   90.00
_cell.angle_gamma   90.00
#
_symmetry.space_group_name_H-M   'P 1'
#
loop_
_entity.id
_entity.type
_entity.pdbx_description
1 polymer ?
#
loop_
_entity_poly.entity_id
_entity_poly.type
_entity_poly.pdbx_seq_one_letter_code
_entity_poly.pdbx_strand_id
1 'polypeptide(L)'
;AAGSSIKGASVIVLGLTFKENCPDLRNSKVIDVIHELQSYGCKVHVHDPVAASAEAEHEYGVQLESWDQLPVADAIVAAVAHSEYL
;
A
#
# COMPACT_ATOMS: atom_id res chain seq x y z
N ALA A 1 -25.51 2.43 3.46
CA ALA A 1 -24.11 2.90 3.39
C ALA A 1 -24.12 4.31 2.83
N ALA A 2 -23.55 5.29 3.53
CA ALA A 2 -23.24 6.57 2.90
C ALA A 2 -22.09 6.29 1.92
N GLY A 3 -22.27 6.58 0.63
CA GLY A 3 -21.22 6.32 -0.35
C GLY A 3 -20.02 7.23 -0.10
N SER A 4 -18.81 6.68 -0.14
CA SER A 4 -17.58 7.48 -0.13
C SER A 4 -17.24 7.92 -1.55
N SER A 5 -16.91 9.20 -1.72
CA SER A 5 -16.39 9.71 -3.00
C SER A 5 -14.99 9.15 -3.24
N ILE A 6 -14.75 8.56 -4.41
CA ILE A 6 -13.46 7.94 -4.76
C ILE A 6 -12.35 9.01 -4.82
N LYS A 7 -12.63 10.15 -5.47
CA LYS A 7 -11.68 11.24 -5.58
C LYS A 7 -11.42 11.88 -4.21
N GLY A 8 -10.17 11.84 -3.77
CA GLY A 8 -9.72 12.40 -2.51
C GLY A 8 -9.85 11.46 -1.30
N ALA A 9 -10.38 10.24 -1.48
CA ALA A 9 -10.42 9.23 -0.44
C ALA A 9 -9.00 8.82 -0.02
N SER A 10 -8.79 8.63 1.28
CA SER A 10 -7.56 8.06 1.82
C SER A 10 -7.68 6.54 1.85
N VAL A 11 -6.78 5.86 1.14
CA VAL A 11 -6.74 4.40 1.04
C VAL A 11 -5.41 3.90 1.57
N ILE A 12 -5.44 2.96 2.51
CA ILE A 12 -4.23 2.27 2.97
C ILE A 12 -4.08 0.97 2.18
N VAL A 13 -2.89 0.72 1.65
CA VAL A 13 -2.49 -0.55 1.05
C VAL A 13 -1.52 -1.23 1.99
N LEU A 14 -1.91 -2.39 2.52
CA LEU A 14 -1.10 -3.22 3.40
C LEU A 14 -0.42 -4.33 2.57
N GLY A 15 0.91 -4.25 2.51
CA GLY A 15 1.76 -5.11 1.71
C GLY A 15 2.07 -4.49 0.36
N LEU A 16 3.33 -4.56 -0.04
CA LEU A 16 3.87 -4.15 -1.35
C LEU A 16 4.72 -5.27 -1.97
N THR A 17 5.29 -6.16 -1.16
CA THR A 17 6.13 -7.27 -1.62
C THR A 17 5.41 -8.20 -2.61
N PHE A 18 6.19 -8.97 -3.38
CA PHE A 18 5.67 -9.95 -4.34
C PHE A 18 4.91 -11.09 -3.65
N LYS A 19 5.33 -11.46 -2.43
CA LYS A 19 4.73 -12.54 -1.64
C LYS A 19 4.91 -12.28 -0.15
N GLU A 20 4.07 -12.92 0.65
CA GLU A 20 4.11 -12.84 2.11
C GLU A 20 5.48 -13.18 2.71
N ASN A 21 5.81 -12.49 3.81
CA ASN A 21 6.98 -12.73 4.66
C ASN A 21 8.33 -12.74 3.91
N CYS A 22 8.43 -12.01 2.80
CA CYS A 22 9.62 -11.93 1.97
C CYS A 22 9.80 -10.51 1.44
N PRO A 23 11.00 -9.90 1.57
CA PRO A 23 11.22 -8.51 1.17
C PRO A 23 11.30 -8.31 -0.35
N ASP A 24 11.12 -9.35 -1.18
CA ASP A 24 11.29 -9.22 -2.62
C ASP A 24 10.16 -8.38 -3.22
N LEU A 25 10.52 -7.18 -3.68
CA LEU A 25 9.61 -6.25 -4.33
C LEU A 25 9.48 -6.53 -5.83
N ARG A 26 10.44 -7.23 -6.44
CA ARG A 26 10.53 -7.33 -7.90
C ARG A 26 9.31 -8.03 -8.49
N ASN A 27 8.74 -7.42 -9.52
CA ASN A 27 7.51 -7.86 -10.19
C ASN A 27 6.26 -7.92 -9.29
N SER A 28 6.25 -7.20 -8.16
CA SER A 28 5.03 -7.06 -7.39
C SER A 28 3.92 -6.48 -8.27
N LYS A 29 2.74 -7.10 -8.23
CA LYS A 29 1.53 -6.61 -8.91
C LYS A 29 0.73 -5.64 -8.07
N VAL A 30 1.12 -5.46 -6.81
CA VAL A 30 0.47 -4.48 -5.92
C VAL A 30 0.70 -3.06 -6.42
N ILE A 31 1.83 -2.80 -7.09
CA ILE A 31 2.11 -1.49 -7.68
C ILE A 31 1.07 -1.07 -8.72
N ASP A 32 0.54 -2.01 -9.49
CA ASP A 32 -0.51 -1.74 -10.48
C ASP A 32 -1.80 -1.26 -9.78
N VAL A 33 -2.12 -1.84 -8.62
CA VAL A 33 -3.26 -1.43 -7.78
C VAL A 33 -3.05 -0.03 -7.20
N ILE A 34 -1.85 0.27 -6.71
CA ILE A 34 -1.50 1.59 -6.17
C ILE A 34 -1.67 2.67 -7.23
N HIS A 35 -1.08 2.47 -8.41
CA HIS A 35 -1.18 3.43 -9.51
C HIS A 35 -2.62 3.63 -9.99
N GLU A 36 -3.41 2.56 -10.05
CA GLU A 36 -4.80 2.65 -10.47
C GLU A 36 -5.65 3.43 -9.45
N LEU A 37 -5.46 3.19 -8.14
CA LEU A 37 -6.11 4.00 -7.10
C LEU A 37 -5.70 5.48 -7.17
N GLN A 38 -4.41 5.75 -7.39
CA GLN A 38 -3.92 7.12 -7.58
C GLN A 38 -4.50 7.78 -8.84
N SER A 39 -4.69 7.03 -9.94
CA SER A 39 -5.28 7.52 -11.19
C SER A 39 -6.73 7.98 -11.02
N TYR A 40 -7.49 7.32 -10.12
CA TYR A 40 -8.82 7.76 -9.71
C TYR A 40 -8.83 8.95 -8.74
N GLY A 41 -7.64 9.42 -8.32
CA GLY A 41 -7.47 10.55 -7.41
C GLY A 41 -7.55 10.20 -5.94
N CYS A 42 -7.37 8.92 -5.57
CA CYS A 42 -7.22 8.52 -4.17
C CYS A 42 -5.86 8.96 -3.63
N LYS A 43 -5.81 9.25 -2.33
CA LYS A 43 -4.57 9.40 -1.57
C LYS A 43 -4.18 8.02 -1.05
N VAL A 44 -3.15 7.43 -1.65
CA VAL A 44 -2.71 6.07 -1.32
C VAL A 44 -1.56 6.13 -0.33
N HIS A 45 -1.74 5.47 0.81
CA HIS A 45 -0.75 5.28 1.87
C HIS A 45 -0.34 3.82 1.85
N VAL A 46 0.96 3.52 1.79
CA VAL A 46 1.44 2.14 1.64
C VAL A 46 2.25 1.77 2.86
N HIS A 47 1.95 0.62 3.45
CA HIS A 47 2.72 0.04 4.53
C HIS A 47 3.08 -1.41 4.20
N ASP A 48 4.33 -1.79 4.44
CA ASP A 48 4.79 -3.17 4.36
C ASP A 48 5.85 -3.39 5.46
N PRO A 49 5.68 -4.36 6.37
CA PRO A 49 6.57 -4.57 7.51
C PRO A 49 7.88 -5.25 7.11
N VAL A 50 7.95 -5.87 5.93
CA VAL A 50 9.11 -6.66 5.48
C VAL A 50 9.92 -5.93 4.42
N ALA A 51 9.30 -5.11 3.59
CA ALA A 51 9.99 -4.33 2.57
C ALA A 51 10.82 -3.18 3.15
N ALA A 52 11.98 -2.92 2.54
CA ALA A 52 12.77 -1.73 2.85
C ALA A 52 12.22 -0.52 2.09
N SER A 53 11.90 0.57 2.81
CA SER A 53 11.36 1.81 2.21
C SER A 53 12.27 2.39 1.11
N ALA A 54 13.60 2.32 1.28
CA ALA A 54 14.55 2.76 0.27
C ALA A 54 14.50 1.92 -1.02
N GLU A 55 14.24 0.61 -0.91
CA GLU A 55 14.09 -0.26 -2.08
C GLU A 55 12.74 -0.04 -2.78
N ALA A 56 11.66 0.15 -2.01
CA ALA A 56 10.35 0.50 -2.56
C ALA A 56 10.36 1.83 -3.33
N GLU A 57 11.05 2.84 -2.81
CA GLU A 57 11.23 4.13 -3.50
C GLU A 57 12.09 3.96 -4.77
N HIS A 58 13.17 3.18 -4.69
CA HIS A 58 14.05 2.96 -5.83
C HIS A 58 13.38 2.18 -6.98
N GLU A 59 12.65 1.10 -6.66
CA GLU A 59 12.02 0.23 -7.66
C GLU A 59 10.71 0.82 -8.20
N TYR A 60 9.93 1.48 -7.35
CA TYR A 60 8.55 1.87 -7.67
C TYR A 60 8.21 3.34 -7.39
N GLY A 61 9.10 4.14 -6.79
CA GLY A 61 8.80 5.50 -6.36
C GLY A 61 7.72 5.56 -5.28
N VAL A 62 7.61 4.49 -4.48
CA VAL A 62 6.64 4.37 -3.40
C VAL A 62 7.35 4.50 -2.06
N GLN A 63 6.96 5.52 -1.30
CA GLN A 63 7.39 5.68 0.09
C GLN A 63 6.52 4.81 0.99
N LEU A 64 7.17 3.95 1.79
CA LEU A 64 6.49 3.18 2.81
C LEU A 64 6.33 4.00 4.09
N GLU A 65 5.11 4.08 4.59
CA GLU A 65 4.77 4.68 5.87
C GLU A 65 4.96 3.65 6.99
N SER A 66 5.35 4.12 8.17
CA SER A 66 5.36 3.26 9.36
C SER A 66 3.94 3.03 9.88
N TRP A 67 3.71 1.92 10.58
CA TRP A 67 2.38 1.56 11.09
C TRP A 67 1.74 2.68 11.91
N ASP A 68 2.53 3.32 12.79
CA ASP A 68 2.07 4.39 13.68
C ASP A 68 1.80 5.73 12.96
N GLN A 69 2.20 5.85 11.69
CA GLN A 69 1.99 7.05 10.88
C GLN A 69 0.80 6.92 9.92
N LEU A 70 0.18 5.74 9.83
CA LEU A 70 -0.96 5.54 8.95
C LEU A 70 -2.14 6.43 9.38
N PRO A 71 -2.78 7.14 8.43
CA PRO A 71 -3.89 8.02 8.76
C PRO A 71 -5.19 7.21 8.97
N VAL A 72 -6.24 7.90 9.41
CA VAL A 72 -7.60 7.35 9.29
C VAL A 72 -7.94 7.25 7.80
N ALA A 73 -8.23 6.05 7.34
CA ALA A 73 -8.53 5.76 5.94
C ALA A 73 -10.03 5.51 5.73
N ASP A 74 -10.49 5.84 4.54
CA ASP A 74 -11.83 5.50 4.05
C ASP A 74 -11.91 4.01 3.65
N ALA A 75 -10.77 3.41 3.27
CA ALA A 75 -10.66 2.02 2.89
C ALA A 75 -9.26 1.44 3.17
N ILE A 76 -9.20 0.12 3.36
CA ILE A 76 -7.95 -0.63 3.47
C ILE A 76 -7.95 -1.73 2.40
N VAL A 77 -6.85 -1.88 1.69
CA VAL A 77 -6.56 -2.98 0.79
C VAL A 77 -5.49 -3.86 1.42
N ALA A 78 -5.86 -5.03 1.92
CA ALA A 78 -4.93 -6.05 2.38
C ALA A 78 -4.38 -6.82 1.18
N ALA A 79 -3.28 -6.31 0.59
CA ALA A 79 -2.74 -6.81 -0.66
C ALA A 79 -1.83 -8.04 -0.47
N VAL A 80 -1.09 -8.10 0.64
CA VAL A 80 -0.19 -9.22 0.97
C VAL A 80 -0.38 -9.62 2.43
N ALA A 81 -0.60 -10.92 2.68
CA ALA A 81 -0.89 -11.47 4.00
C ALA A 81 0.39 -11.75 4.81
N HIS A 82 1.11 -10.69 5.21
CA HIS A 82 2.22 -10.82 6.15
C HIS A 82 1.73 -11.30 7.52
N SER A 83 2.58 -12.08 8.21
CA SER A 83 2.23 -12.62 9.53
C SER A 83 1.99 -11.52 10.57
N GLU A 84 2.62 -10.35 10.38
CA GLU A 84 2.48 -9.16 11.19
C GLU A 84 1.09 -8.49 11.11
N TYR A 85 0.28 -8.86 10.11
CA TYR A 85 -1.08 -8.33 9.93
C TYR A 85 -2.18 -9.30 10.41
N LEU A 86 -1.81 -10.51 10.82
CA LEU A 86 -2.74 -11.58 11.25
C LEU A 86 -2.80 -11.67 12.78
#